data_AF-A0A164HNT3-F1
#
_entry.id   AF-A0A164HNT3-F1
#
_cell.length_a   1.000
_cell.length_b   1.000
_cell.length_c   1.000
_cell.angle_alpha   90.00
_cell.angle_beta   90.00
_cell.angle_gamma   90.00
#
_symmetry.space_group_name_H-M   'P 1'
#
loop_
_entity.id
_entity.type
_entity.pdbx_description
1 polymer ?
#
loop_
_entity_poly.entity_id
_entity_poly.type
_entity_poly.pdbx_seq_one_letter_code
_entity_poly.pdbx_strand_id
1 'polypeptide(L)'
;CGYPQKGSGQFDKAEKIITDNRVLFHRVANTLNYLDIKTVVVSCGTCYDQLQGYQFDKIFPGCRIIDIHEFLLEKGMKLDAGGAYLYHDPCHSPMKQQEPMKTVKALMGDNVLESKRCCGESGTLGVTRPDISTQ
;
A
#
# COMPACT_ATOMS: atom_id res chain seq x y z
N CYS A 1 2.85 -9.20 3.70
CA CYS A 1 1.38 -9.31 3.80
C CYS A 1 0.84 -10.71 3.46
N GLY A 2 1.61 -11.59 2.78
CA GLY A 2 1.14 -12.94 2.40
C GLY A 2 0.43 -13.01 1.04
N TYR A 3 0.09 -11.86 0.44
CA TYR A 3 -0.58 -11.81 -0.86
C TYR A 3 0.21 -12.47 -2.00
N PRO A 4 1.55 -12.28 -2.14
CA PRO A 4 2.31 -12.94 -3.22
C PRO A 4 2.22 -14.46 -3.16
N GLN A 5 2.31 -15.06 -1.96
CA GLN A 5 2.16 -16.50 -1.77
C GLN A 5 0.75 -16.96 -2.15
N LYS A 6 -0.27 -16.21 -1.76
CA LYS A 6 -1.67 -16.48 -2.13
C LYS A 6 -1.87 -16.41 -3.65
N GLY A 7 -1.31 -15.40 -4.31
CA GLY A 7 -1.36 -15.23 -5.76
C GLY A 7 -0.66 -16.35 -6.54
N SER A 8 0.40 -16.93 -5.97
CA SER A 8 1.09 -18.10 -6.53
C SER A 8 0.47 -19.45 -6.13
N GLY A 9 -0.73 -19.46 -5.52
CA GLY A 9 -1.42 -20.68 -5.10
C GLY A 9 -0.84 -21.38 -3.86
N GLN A 10 0.12 -20.78 -3.17
CA GLN A 10 0.70 -21.30 -1.92
C GLN A 10 -0.15 -20.87 -0.72
N PHE A 11 -1.40 -21.35 -0.66
CA PHE A 11 -2.40 -20.91 0.33
C PHE A 11 -1.96 -21.14 1.78
N ASP A 12 -1.49 -22.34 2.12
CA ASP A 12 -1.06 -22.66 3.50
C ASP A 12 0.07 -21.74 3.97
N LYS A 13 1.03 -21.44 3.07
CA LYS A 13 2.14 -20.53 3.36
C LYS A 13 1.67 -19.10 3.52
N ALA A 14 0.73 -18.67 2.67
CA ALA A 14 0.13 -17.34 2.77
C ALA A 14 -0.61 -17.18 4.09
N GLU A 15 -1.45 -18.15 4.47
CA GLU A 15 -2.20 -18.15 5.72
C GLU A 15 -1.28 -18.15 6.95
N LYS A 16 -0.19 -18.93 6.91
CA LYS A 16 0.83 -18.90 7.95
C LYS A 16 1.43 -17.50 8.11
N ILE A 17 1.89 -16.87 7.01
CA ILE A 17 2.45 -15.51 7.04
C ILE A 17 1.43 -14.49 7.57
N ILE A 18 0.16 -14.63 7.16
CA ILE A 18 -0.92 -13.76 7.61
C ILE A 18 -1.11 -13.88 9.11
N THR A 19 -1.21 -15.10 9.61
CA THR A 19 -1.39 -15.42 11.02
C THR A 19 -0.21 -14.95 11.86
N ASP A 20 1.02 -15.28 11.45
CA ASP A 20 2.25 -14.89 12.14
C ASP A 20 2.34 -13.35 12.27
N ASN A 21 2.05 -12.62 11.19
CA ASN A 21 2.04 -11.17 11.23
C ASN A 21 0.94 -10.61 12.14
N ARG A 22 -0.28 -11.19 12.14
CA ARG A 22 -1.36 -10.76 13.05
C ARG A 22 -0.97 -10.96 14.51
N VAL A 23 -0.38 -12.10 14.84
CA VAL A 23 0.16 -12.37 16.18
C VAL A 23 1.22 -11.35 16.55
N LEU A 24 2.14 -11.03 15.63
CA LEU A 24 3.16 -10.02 15.85
C LEU A 24 2.54 -8.64 16.15
N PHE A 25 1.55 -8.20 15.37
CA PHE A 25 0.90 -6.91 15.61
C PHE A 25 0.13 -6.88 16.94
N HIS A 26 -0.50 -7.97 17.36
CA HIS A 26 -1.08 -8.07 18.71
C HIS A 26 -0.02 -7.95 19.81
N ARG A 27 1.17 -8.56 19.61
CA ARG A 27 2.28 -8.41 20.55
C ARG A 27 2.76 -6.96 20.61
N VAL A 28 2.90 -6.30 19.46
CA VAL A 28 3.26 -4.88 19.39
C VAL A 28 2.22 -4.03 20.13
N ALA A 29 0.92 -4.26 19.90
CA ALA A 29 -0.15 -3.54 20.60
C ALA A 29 -0.07 -3.72 22.13
N ASN A 30 0.21 -4.94 22.59
CA ASN A 30 0.34 -5.23 24.01
C ASN A 30 1.60 -4.60 24.64
N THR A 31 2.73 -4.67 23.94
CA THR A 31 4.00 -4.10 24.43
C THR A 31 3.99 -2.58 24.43
N LEU A 32 3.33 -1.97 23.45
CA LEU A 32 3.18 -0.52 23.30
C LEU A 32 1.82 -0.03 23.79
N ASN A 33 1.22 -0.70 24.80
CA ASN A 33 -0.11 -0.38 25.30
C ASN A 33 -0.26 1.03 25.90
N TYR A 34 0.85 1.69 26.19
CA TYR A 34 0.92 3.08 26.64
C TYR A 34 0.84 4.08 25.48
N LEU A 35 0.98 3.62 24.23
CA LEU A 35 0.82 4.43 23.02
C LEU A 35 -0.52 4.12 22.36
N ASP A 36 -1.18 5.17 21.89
CA ASP A 36 -2.43 5.05 21.16
C ASP A 36 -2.16 5.11 19.64
N ILE A 37 -2.09 3.94 19.01
CA ILE A 37 -1.79 3.82 17.57
C ILE A 37 -3.06 4.13 16.76
N LYS A 38 -3.18 5.37 16.28
CA LYS A 38 -4.34 5.84 15.50
C LYS A 38 -4.23 5.65 13.98
N THR A 39 -3.04 5.46 13.45
CA THR A 39 -2.86 5.43 11.98
C THR A 39 -1.80 4.42 11.58
N VAL A 40 -2.16 3.53 10.67
CA VAL A 40 -1.28 2.57 10.01
C VAL A 40 -1.05 3.08 8.59
N VAL A 41 0.16 3.58 8.32
CA VAL A 41 0.53 4.11 7.00
C VAL A 41 1.11 2.99 6.14
N VAL A 42 0.65 2.88 4.90
CA VAL A 42 1.13 1.87 3.95
C VAL A 42 1.51 2.52 2.63
N SER A 43 2.50 1.98 1.93
CA SER A 43 2.98 2.51 0.64
C SER A 43 2.72 1.56 -0.54
N CYS A 44 2.20 0.36 -0.27
CA CYS A 44 1.98 -0.67 -1.26
C CYS A 44 0.49 -1.02 -1.29
N GLY A 45 -0.16 -0.87 -2.45
CA GLY A 45 -1.60 -1.12 -2.56
C GLY A 45 -1.98 -2.58 -2.38
N THR A 46 -1.16 -3.53 -2.83
CA THR A 46 -1.35 -4.94 -2.53
C THR A 46 -1.27 -5.23 -1.02
N CYS A 47 -0.38 -4.54 -0.30
CA CYS A 47 -0.36 -4.61 1.16
C CYS A 47 -1.60 -3.97 1.76
N TYR A 48 -2.03 -2.80 1.28
CA TYR A 48 -3.26 -2.13 1.73
C TYR A 48 -4.45 -3.11 1.66
N ASP A 49 -4.72 -3.66 0.48
CA ASP A 49 -5.85 -4.57 0.24
C ASP A 49 -5.76 -5.80 1.15
N GLN A 50 -4.57 -6.41 1.27
CA GLN A 50 -4.38 -7.60 2.09
C GLN A 50 -4.52 -7.30 3.59
N LEU A 51 -4.06 -6.13 4.05
CA LEU A 51 -4.12 -5.73 5.45
C LEU A 51 -5.54 -5.39 5.91
N GLN A 52 -6.47 -5.09 5.01
CA GLN A 52 -7.89 -5.00 5.38
C GLN A 52 -8.40 -6.32 5.99
N GLY A 53 -7.91 -7.47 5.48
CA GLY A 53 -8.22 -8.79 6.02
C GLY A 53 -7.60 -9.10 7.39
N TYR A 54 -6.64 -8.29 7.86
CA TYR A 54 -6.00 -8.49 9.15
C TYR A 54 -6.86 -8.02 10.33
N GLN A 55 -7.94 -7.27 10.05
CA GLN A 55 -8.82 -6.68 11.06
C GLN A 55 -8.06 -5.80 12.06
N PHE A 56 -7.26 -4.86 11.54
CA PHE A 56 -6.42 -3.99 12.37
C PHE A 56 -7.18 -3.22 13.44
N ASP A 57 -8.46 -2.88 13.23
CA ASP A 57 -9.30 -2.26 14.27
C ASP A 57 -9.44 -3.15 15.53
N LYS A 58 -9.37 -4.47 15.39
CA LYS A 58 -9.33 -5.39 16.55
C LYS A 58 -7.97 -5.44 17.26
N ILE A 59 -6.92 -4.98 16.59
CA ILE A 59 -5.54 -4.98 17.10
C ILE A 59 -5.21 -3.62 17.71
N PHE A 60 -5.52 -2.55 16.99
CA PHE A 60 -5.37 -1.15 17.37
C PHE A 60 -6.76 -0.49 17.27
N PRO A 61 -7.52 -0.43 18.37
CA PRO A 61 -8.89 0.10 18.36
C PRO A 61 -9.00 1.52 17.82
N GLY A 62 -9.88 1.72 16.83
CA GLY A 62 -10.09 3.02 16.21
C GLY A 62 -8.93 3.48 15.32
N CYS A 63 -8.00 2.58 14.96
CA CYS A 63 -6.99 2.92 13.96
C CYS A 63 -7.60 2.97 12.56
N ARG A 64 -6.99 3.78 11.69
CA ARG A 64 -7.27 3.78 10.25
C ARG A 64 -6.03 3.35 9.46
N ILE A 65 -6.26 2.74 8.31
CA ILE A 65 -5.22 2.44 7.33
C ILE A 65 -5.27 3.50 6.23
N ILE A 66 -4.12 4.09 5.90
CA ILE A 66 -4.02 5.17 4.92
C ILE A 66 -2.78 4.98 4.04
N ASP A 67 -2.90 5.34 2.76
CA ASP A 67 -1.76 5.42 1.87
C ASP A 67 -0.77 6.54 2.30
N ILE A 68 0.50 6.36 2.00
CA ILE A 68 1.52 7.36 2.31
C ILE A 68 1.26 8.70 1.62
N HIS A 69 0.83 8.74 0.36
CA HIS A 69 0.59 10.00 -0.36
C HIS A 69 -0.58 10.75 0.26
N GLU A 70 -1.67 10.05 0.56
CA GLU A 70 -2.83 10.63 1.27
C GLU A 70 -2.42 11.14 2.66
N PHE A 71 -1.62 10.37 3.40
CA PHE A 71 -1.11 10.78 4.71
C PHE A 71 -0.24 12.03 4.63
N LEU A 72 0.67 12.11 3.67
CA LEU A 72 1.53 13.29 3.46
C LEU A 72 0.69 14.52 3.08
N LEU A 73 -0.33 14.32 2.23
CA LEU A 73 -1.23 15.39 1.83
C LEU A 73 -2.05 15.91 3.00
N GLU A 74 -2.59 15.03 3.85
CA GLU A 74 -3.28 15.40 5.09
C GLU A 74 -2.38 16.17 6.05
N LYS A 75 -1.08 15.89 6.06
CA LYS A 75 -0.08 16.63 6.84
C LYS A 75 0.36 17.95 6.20
N GLY A 76 -0.19 18.31 5.04
CA GLY A 76 0.16 19.52 4.31
C GLY A 76 1.57 19.49 3.73
N MET A 77 2.19 18.30 3.61
CA MET A 77 3.51 18.15 3.03
C MET A 77 3.42 18.34 1.52
N LYS A 78 4.27 19.21 0.97
CA LYS A 78 4.39 19.45 -0.46
C LYS A 78 5.86 19.59 -0.82
N LEU A 79 6.23 19.14 -2.00
CA LEU A 79 7.56 19.39 -2.54
C LEU A 79 7.54 20.72 -3.28
N ASP A 80 8.65 21.46 -3.25
CA ASP A 80 8.81 22.60 -4.14
C ASP A 80 8.80 22.10 -5.58
N ALA A 81 7.73 22.44 -6.30
CA ALA A 81 7.46 21.95 -7.63
C ALA A 81 8.46 22.57 -8.62
N GLY A 82 9.41 21.77 -9.11
CA GLY A 82 10.37 22.19 -10.13
C GLY A 82 10.74 21.10 -11.15
N GLY A 83 10.26 19.87 -10.95
CA GLY A 83 10.51 18.73 -11.84
C GLY A 83 9.34 18.44 -12.79
N ALA A 84 9.62 17.71 -13.86
CA ALA A 84 8.60 17.02 -14.66
C ALA A 84 8.53 15.58 -14.17
N TYR A 85 7.35 15.15 -13.73
CA TYR A 85 7.15 13.81 -13.18
C TYR A 85 6.21 12.98 -14.06
N LEU A 86 6.49 11.69 -14.14
CA LEU A 86 5.57 10.70 -14.68
C LEU A 86 5.05 9.86 -13.53
N TYR A 87 3.73 9.79 -13.39
CA TYR A 87 3.06 9.01 -12.37
C TYR A 87 2.39 7.79 -12.99
N HIS A 88 2.54 6.64 -12.33
CA HIS A 88 1.84 5.41 -12.66
C HIS A 88 0.92 5.07 -11.49
N ASP A 89 -0.39 5.03 -11.74
CA ASP A 89 -1.34 4.47 -10.80
C ASP A 89 -1.31 2.94 -10.91
N PRO A 90 -0.81 2.22 -9.88
CA PRO A 90 -0.71 0.78 -9.95
C PRO A 90 -2.10 0.13 -9.99
N CYS A 91 -2.21 -1.03 -10.63
CA CYS A 91 -3.47 -1.79 -10.72
C CYS A 91 -4.10 -2.06 -9.35
N HIS A 92 -3.26 -2.18 -8.32
CA HIS A 92 -3.68 -2.13 -6.92
C HIS A 92 -3.33 -0.74 -6.37
N SER A 93 -4.21 0.24 -6.58
CA SER A 93 -3.98 1.58 -6.06
C SER A 93 -4.10 1.59 -4.53
N PRO A 94 -3.08 2.07 -3.79
CA PRO A 94 -3.16 2.22 -2.34
C PRO A 94 -4.05 3.39 -1.92
N MET A 95 -4.24 4.39 -2.79
CA MET A 95 -5.06 5.57 -2.52
C MET A 95 -6.54 5.21 -2.62
N LYS A 96 -7.30 5.46 -1.55
CA LYS A 96 -8.72 5.06 -1.44
C LYS A 96 -9.66 6.24 -1.13
N GLN A 97 -9.13 7.38 -0.69
CA GLN A 97 -9.93 8.54 -0.29
C GLN A 97 -10.31 9.42 -1.47
N GLN A 98 -9.43 9.53 -2.47
CA GLN A 98 -9.65 10.36 -3.64
C GLN A 98 -8.88 9.85 -4.86
N GLU A 99 -9.16 10.44 -6.02
CA GLU A 99 -8.47 10.16 -7.29
C GLU A 99 -6.94 10.32 -7.16
N PRO A 100 -6.15 9.30 -7.54
CA PRO A 100 -4.69 9.29 -7.47
C PRO A 100 -4.01 10.54 -8.03
N MET A 101 -4.40 10.95 -9.25
CA MET A 101 -3.82 12.12 -9.90
C MET A 101 -4.10 13.43 -9.16
N LYS A 102 -5.21 13.54 -8.44
CA LYS A 102 -5.49 14.71 -7.60
C LYS A 102 -4.53 14.77 -6.42
N THR A 103 -4.31 13.63 -5.74
CA THR A 103 -3.36 13.53 -4.62
C THR A 103 -1.95 13.88 -5.07
N VAL A 104 -1.49 13.25 -6.15
CA VAL A 104 -0.10 13.42 -6.63
C VAL A 104 0.14 14.85 -7.09
N LYS A 105 -0.79 15.47 -7.83
CA LYS A 105 -0.66 16.88 -8.23
C LYS A 105 -0.69 17.83 -7.03
N ALA A 106 -1.51 17.55 -6.03
CA ALA A 106 -1.54 18.36 -4.80
C ALA A 106 -0.22 18.29 -4.01
N LEU A 107 0.51 17.17 -4.09
CA LEU A 107 1.82 16.96 -3.46
C LEU A 107 2.99 17.52 -4.27
N MET A 108 2.93 17.40 -5.60
CA MET A 108 4.07 17.58 -6.51
C MET A 108 3.95 18.79 -7.45
N GLY A 109 2.77 19.43 -7.51
CA GLY A 109 2.44 20.45 -8.50
C GLY A 109 1.77 19.88 -9.75
N ASP A 110 1.40 20.76 -10.69
CA ASP A 110 0.60 20.37 -11.86
C ASP A 110 1.39 19.65 -12.96
N ASN A 111 2.73 19.70 -12.91
CA ASN A 111 3.63 19.12 -13.92
C ASN A 111 3.85 17.60 -13.73
N VAL A 112 2.74 16.88 -13.58
CA VAL A 112 2.70 15.42 -13.47
C VAL A 112 1.83 14.85 -14.56
N LEU A 113 2.42 13.96 -15.37
CA LEU A 113 1.72 13.21 -16.41
C LEU A 113 1.38 11.81 -15.93
N GLU A 114 0.21 11.31 -16.30
CA GLU A 114 -0.22 9.95 -15.96
C GLU A 114 0.24 8.96 -17.05
N SER A 115 0.83 7.85 -16.64
CA SER A 115 1.10 6.68 -17.47
C SER A 115 0.11 5.57 -17.15
N LYS A 116 -0.76 5.26 -18.12
CA LYS A 116 -1.78 4.21 -18.01
C LYS A 116 -1.29 2.80 -18.33
N ARG A 117 0.03 2.61 -18.49
CA ARG A 117 0.62 1.30 -18.78
C ARG A 117 0.67 0.44 -17.53
N CYS A 118 0.40 -0.86 -17.67
CA CYS A 118 0.63 -1.84 -16.61
C CYS A 118 2.14 -1.96 -16.35
N CYS A 119 2.56 -2.05 -15.09
CA CYS A 119 3.96 -2.25 -14.73
C CYS A 119 4.48 -3.69 -14.97
N GLY A 120 3.60 -4.64 -15.30
CA GLY A 120 3.99 -6.02 -15.62
C GLY A 120 4.34 -6.92 -14.41
N GLU A 121 4.30 -6.37 -13.19
CA GLU A 121 4.76 -7.08 -11.97
C GLU A 121 3.65 -7.81 -11.19
N SER A 122 2.38 -7.55 -11.53
CA SER A 122 1.26 -8.14 -10.80
C SER A 122 1.19 -9.66 -10.95
N GLY A 123 0.71 -10.35 -9.92
CA GLY A 123 0.50 -11.80 -9.95
C GLY A 123 1.78 -12.61 -10.17
N THR A 124 2.95 -12.07 -9.81
CA THR A 124 4.28 -12.68 -10.08
C THR A 124 4.60 -12.82 -11.57
N LEU A 125 3.91 -12.09 -12.45
CA LEU A 125 4.13 -12.12 -13.89
C LEU A 125 5.57 -11.74 -14.26
N GLY A 126 6.13 -10.67 -13.67
CA GLY A 126 7.50 -10.24 -13.92
C GLY A 126 8.57 -11.29 -13.63
N VAL A 127 8.33 -12.15 -12.62
CA VAL A 127 9.26 -13.22 -12.26
C VAL A 127 9.03 -14.50 -13.08
N THR A 128 7.79 -14.76 -13.49
CA THR A 128 7.41 -16.01 -14.19
C THR A 128 7.51 -15.92 -15.71
N ARG A 129 7.26 -14.74 -16.28
CA ARG A 129 7.31 -14.41 -17.71
C ARG A 129 7.99 -13.06 -17.96
N PRO A 130 9.29 -12.93 -17.62
CA PRO A 130 10.05 -11.71 -17.87
C PRO A 130 10.09 -11.32 -19.36
N ASP A 131 9.93 -12.30 -20.25
CA ASP A 131 9.83 -12.10 -21.70
C ASP A 131 8.55 -11.37 -22.14
N ILE A 132 7.50 -11.39 -21.31
CA ILE A 132 6.24 -10.68 -21.55
C ILE A 132 6.19 -9.38 -20.74
N SER A 133 6.67 -9.37 -19.50
CA SER A 133 6.47 -8.24 -18.58
C SER A 133 7.21 -6.95 -18.98
N THR A 134 8.21 -7.04 -19.86
CA THR A 134 9.00 -5.89 -20.33
C THR A 134 8.46 -5.22 -21.59
N GLN A 135 7.34 -5.68 -22.15
CA GLN A 135 6.70 -5.11 -23.35
C GLN A 135 5.77 -3.94 -23.01
#